data_AF-A0A965QU89-F1
#
_entry.id   AF-A0A965QU89-F1
#
_cell.length_a   1.000
_cell.length_b   1.000
_cell.length_c   1.000
_cell.angle_alpha   90.00
_cell.angle_beta   90.00
_cell.angle_gamma   90.00
#
_symmetry.space_group_name_H-M   'P 1'
#
loop_
_entity.id
_entity.type
_entity.pdbx_description
1 polymer ?
#
loop_
_entity_poly.entity_id
_entity_poly.type
_entity_poly.pdbx_seq_one_letter_code
_entity_poly.pdbx_strand_id
1 'polypeptide(L)'
;MNDFVRTIAGATLLGGMLAIVLTASAGTAPPAAEATRPGGQPAAGEAPDRIREMQAAAEAEGRAGWGHWGDQPERYVSWSNHSNRLIPVYTFGMTLAGVAGDKSSYRNQVRLRELYGHDAEGSLNPQADYFDQTDVHRLQMMAADAGKKYIVLFVFDGMDWHTTRTAAIAATGSVAYAEGRGTGFSFQDYRGTVTDFGLCVTSPANEGTKFDVDAQAVRNPGGESAGGYDVGRGGTTAWDPRASLRYLIGRDRDRPHAVTDSAAAATSLCCGRKTYNDAINVDVKGAHLMPVARVGHRP
;
A
#
# COMPACT_ATOMS: atom_id res chain seq x y z
N MET A 1 -12.70 -64.03 -4.56
CA MET A 1 -13.14 -65.23 -3.84
C MET A 1 -11.94 -65.68 -3.01
N ASN A 2 -11.99 -65.33 -1.71
CA ASN A 2 -11.29 -65.84 -0.53
C ASN A 2 -9.75 -65.93 -0.54
N ASP A 3 -9.01 -65.17 0.28
CA ASP A 3 -8.81 -65.30 1.75
C ASP A 3 -7.93 -66.54 2.09
N PHE A 4 -6.92 -66.55 2.96
CA PHE A 4 -6.35 -65.62 3.94
C PHE A 4 -5.11 -66.30 4.60
N VAL A 5 -4.49 -65.63 5.60
CA VAL A 5 -3.58 -66.12 6.67
C VAL A 5 -2.07 -65.91 6.42
N ARG A 6 -1.43 -64.82 6.92
CA ARG A 6 -0.85 -64.55 8.29
C ARG A 6 0.50 -65.28 8.50
N THR A 7 1.58 -64.77 9.12
CA THR A 7 1.80 -63.66 10.08
C THR A 7 3.31 -63.54 10.48
N ILE A 8 3.78 -62.30 10.71
CA ILE A 8 4.78 -61.74 11.68
C ILE A 8 6.30 -62.07 11.61
N ALA A 9 7.11 -61.01 11.41
CA ALA A 9 8.11 -60.40 12.35
C ALA A 9 8.95 -59.39 11.50
N GLY A 10 9.29 -58.16 11.87
CA GLY A 10 9.35 -57.44 13.13
C GLY A 10 10.62 -56.57 13.06
N ALA A 11 10.50 -55.25 12.93
CA ALA A 11 11.60 -54.31 13.18
C ALA A 11 11.04 -52.91 13.46
N THR A 12 10.95 -52.64 14.75
CA THR A 12 10.59 -51.38 15.41
C THR A 12 11.75 -50.40 15.32
N LEU A 13 11.48 -49.13 15.04
CA LEU A 13 12.32 -48.02 15.50
C LEU A 13 11.43 -46.83 15.87
N LEU A 14 11.11 -46.81 17.16
CA LEU A 14 10.64 -45.66 17.93
C LEU A 14 11.84 -44.78 18.30
N GLY A 15 11.61 -43.47 18.38
CA GLY A 15 12.43 -42.52 19.13
C GLY A 15 12.97 -41.39 18.25
N GLY A 16 12.74 -40.10 18.51
CA GLY A 16 12.05 -39.47 19.62
C GLY A 16 11.67 -38.04 19.22
N MET A 17 10.49 -37.66 19.67
CA MET A 17 9.90 -36.33 19.57
C MET A 17 10.58 -35.47 20.64
N LEU A 18 11.35 -34.44 20.25
CA LEU A 18 11.76 -33.40 21.19
C LEU A 18 10.73 -32.27 21.12
N ALA A 19 9.78 -32.33 22.06
CA ALA A 19 8.92 -31.22 22.37
C ALA A 19 9.75 -30.11 23.04
N ILE A 20 9.89 -28.96 22.40
CA ILE A 20 10.20 -27.72 23.12
C ILE A 20 8.86 -27.05 23.40
N VAL A 21 8.40 -27.25 24.63
CA VAL A 21 7.37 -26.43 25.25
C VAL A 21 7.98 -25.06 25.48
N LEU A 22 7.51 -24.04 24.75
CA LEU A 22 7.66 -22.65 25.14
C LEU A 22 6.29 -22.16 25.61
N THR A 23 6.15 -22.13 26.93
CA THR A 23 5.08 -21.42 27.62
C THR A 23 5.10 -19.95 27.20
N ALA A 24 4.06 -19.50 26.49
CA ALA A 24 3.83 -18.09 26.27
C ALA A 24 3.31 -17.45 27.58
N SER A 25 4.23 -17.05 28.46
CA SER A 25 3.91 -16.07 29.49
C SER A 25 3.83 -14.70 28.84
N ALA A 26 2.76 -13.95 29.10
CA ALA A 26 2.69 -12.53 28.80
C ALA A 26 3.91 -11.83 29.44
N GLY A 27 4.85 -11.38 28.62
CA GLY A 27 6.12 -10.82 29.04
C GLY A 27 6.59 -9.82 28.00
N THR A 28 6.95 -8.64 28.49
CA THR A 28 7.58 -7.51 27.80
C THR A 28 8.54 -7.91 26.69
N ALA A 29 8.42 -7.24 25.54
CA ALA A 29 9.30 -7.41 24.39
C ALA A 29 10.79 -7.37 24.82
N PRO A 30 11.64 -8.31 24.36
CA PRO A 30 13.06 -8.25 24.62
C PRO A 30 13.69 -7.04 23.91
N PRO A 31 14.75 -6.43 24.48
CA PRO A 31 15.49 -5.40 23.76
C PRO A 31 16.06 -6.00 22.48
N ALA A 32 15.86 -5.29 21.37
CA ALA A 32 16.37 -5.70 20.07
C ALA A 32 17.87 -5.98 20.16
N ALA A 33 18.28 -7.18 19.79
CA ALA A 33 19.68 -7.52 19.63
C ALA A 33 20.30 -6.58 18.59
N GLU A 34 21.38 -5.92 18.99
CA GLU A 34 22.13 -4.98 18.18
C GLU A 34 22.78 -5.71 17.00
N ALA A 35 22.06 -5.75 15.87
CA ALA A 35 22.61 -6.22 14.60
C ALA A 35 23.69 -5.23 14.17
N THR A 36 24.95 -5.59 14.40
CA THR A 36 26.12 -4.85 13.93
C THR A 36 26.10 -4.86 12.40
N ARG A 37 25.61 -3.78 11.80
CA ARG A 37 25.71 -3.55 10.34
C ARG A 37 27.19 -3.37 10.00
N PRO A 38 27.69 -3.90 8.88
CA PRO A 38 29.01 -3.53 8.39
C PRO A 38 28.98 -2.04 8.05
N GLY A 39 29.59 -1.23 8.91
CA GLY A 39 29.77 0.19 8.69
C GLY A 39 30.73 0.40 7.53
N GLY A 40 30.19 0.73 6.36
CA GLY A 40 30.97 1.40 5.34
C GLY A 40 31.45 2.72 5.92
N GLN A 41 32.76 2.89 6.09
CA GLN A 41 33.33 4.18 6.44
C GLN A 41 32.90 5.21 5.38
N PRO A 42 32.39 6.39 5.78
CA PRO A 42 32.13 7.46 4.82
C PRO A 42 33.44 7.77 4.08
N ALA A 43 33.34 7.90 2.76
CA ALA A 43 34.48 8.31 1.96
C ALA A 43 35.00 9.65 2.48
N ALA A 44 36.31 9.77 2.65
CA ALA A 44 36.93 11.01 3.12
C ALA A 44 36.56 12.17 2.19
N GLY A 45 35.74 13.11 2.68
CA GLY A 45 35.32 14.32 1.95
C GLY A 45 33.81 14.55 1.85
N GLU A 46 32.95 13.64 2.31
CA GLU A 46 31.50 13.86 2.32
C GLU A 46 31.12 14.83 3.46
N ALA A 47 30.49 15.96 3.11
CA ALA A 47 29.99 16.91 4.09
C ALA A 47 28.96 16.21 5.00
N PRO A 48 28.95 16.50 6.32
CA PRO A 48 28.01 15.87 7.24
C PRO A 48 26.57 16.10 6.77
N ASP A 49 25.79 15.02 6.64
CA ASP A 49 24.37 15.06 6.31
C ASP A 49 23.58 15.60 7.51
N ARG A 50 23.49 16.91 7.57
CA ARG A 50 22.87 17.62 8.69
C ARG A 50 21.38 17.29 8.83
N ILE A 51 20.70 16.97 7.72
CA ILE A 51 19.29 16.60 7.75
C ILE A 51 19.13 15.22 8.39
N ARG A 52 19.98 14.26 8.02
CA ARG A 52 19.99 12.94 8.65
C ARG A 52 20.27 13.02 10.16
N GLU A 53 21.23 13.84 10.59
CA GLU A 53 21.50 14.05 12.02
C GLU A 53 20.28 14.63 12.76
N MET A 54 19.64 15.64 12.17
CA MET A 54 18.44 16.25 12.74
C MET A 54 17.28 15.25 12.84
N GLN A 55 17.06 14.43 11.81
CA GLN A 55 16.03 13.39 11.80
C GLN A 55 16.33 12.29 12.83
N ALA A 56 17.57 11.81 12.91
CA ALA A 56 17.97 10.79 13.87
C ALA A 56 17.81 11.27 15.33
N ALA A 57 18.17 12.52 15.61
CA ALA A 57 17.94 13.13 16.93
C ALA A 57 16.44 13.24 17.24
N ALA A 58 15.63 13.66 16.26
CA ALA A 58 14.19 13.77 16.44
C ALA A 58 13.48 12.43 16.68
N GLU A 59 13.95 11.35 16.03
CA GLU A 59 13.49 9.99 16.30
C GLU A 59 13.86 9.53 17.71
N ALA A 60 15.10 9.76 18.13
CA ALA A 60 15.59 9.38 19.46
C ALA A 60 14.87 10.16 20.58
N GLU A 61 14.62 11.45 20.37
CA GLU A 61 13.94 12.30 21.35
C GLU A 61 12.40 12.18 21.29
N GLY A 62 11.86 11.63 20.21
CA GLY A 62 10.41 11.54 19.96
C GLY A 62 9.73 12.90 19.70
N ARG A 63 10.49 13.99 19.54
CA ARG A 63 9.99 15.36 19.31
C ARG A 63 11.00 16.18 18.50
N ALA A 64 10.53 17.21 17.81
CA ALA A 64 11.38 18.18 17.12
C ALA A 64 10.73 19.57 17.08
N GLY A 65 11.53 20.62 17.26
CA GLY A 65 11.06 22.01 17.16
C GLY A 65 10.90 22.52 15.72
N TRP A 66 11.35 21.75 14.74
CA TRP A 66 11.37 22.12 13.32
C TRP A 66 10.29 21.41 12.48
N GLY A 67 9.59 20.42 13.03
CA GLY A 67 8.55 19.70 12.31
C GLY A 67 8.09 18.40 12.98
N HIS A 68 7.02 17.81 12.45
CA HIS A 68 6.46 16.55 12.91
C HIS A 68 5.72 15.83 11.77
N TRP A 69 5.55 14.51 11.93
CA TRP A 69 4.77 13.65 11.05
C TRP A 69 3.44 13.26 11.74
N GLY A 70 2.32 13.52 11.07
CA GLY A 70 0.97 13.28 11.59
C GLY A 70 0.34 14.52 12.23
N ASP A 71 -0.67 14.31 13.08
CA ASP A 71 -1.56 15.36 13.58
C ASP A 71 -1.27 15.81 15.02
N GLN A 72 -0.22 15.29 15.66
CA GLN A 72 0.16 15.66 17.03
C GLN A 72 1.51 16.42 17.02
N PRO A 73 1.51 17.76 17.15
CA PRO A 73 2.73 18.56 17.06
C PRO A 73 3.80 18.23 18.11
N GLU A 74 3.38 17.72 19.27
CA GLU A 74 4.26 17.36 20.38
C GLU A 74 5.00 16.03 20.16
N ARG A 75 4.71 15.30 19.08
CA ARG A 75 5.35 14.03 18.73
C ARG A 75 5.99 14.15 17.37
N TYR A 76 7.27 13.80 17.27
CA TYR A 76 7.97 13.81 15.99
C TYR A 76 7.31 12.88 14.97
N VAL A 77 6.84 11.70 15.39
CA VAL A 77 6.00 10.82 14.58
C VAL A 77 4.76 10.42 15.39
N SER A 78 3.60 10.83 14.90
CA SER A 78 2.27 10.49 15.46
C SER A 78 1.41 9.70 14.46
N TRP A 79 1.89 9.58 13.23
CA TRP A 79 1.29 8.83 12.15
C TRP A 79 2.41 8.25 11.27
N SER A 80 2.41 6.94 11.11
CA SER A 80 3.44 6.19 10.36
C SER A 80 2.83 5.27 9.31
N ASN A 81 1.55 5.49 8.97
CA ASN A 81 0.83 4.70 7.97
C ASN A 81 0.53 5.57 6.74
N HIS A 82 -0.07 5.00 5.69
CA HIS A 82 -0.55 5.76 4.54
C HIS A 82 -1.70 6.70 4.94
N SER A 83 -2.32 7.33 3.95
CA SER A 83 -3.55 8.08 4.16
C SER A 83 -4.60 7.67 3.14
N ASN A 84 -5.86 7.93 3.45
CA ASN A 84 -6.96 7.80 2.48
C ASN A 84 -6.98 8.93 1.44
N ARG A 85 -5.90 9.71 1.27
CA ARG A 85 -5.82 10.75 0.24
C ARG A 85 -5.71 10.09 -1.13
N LEU A 86 -6.30 10.72 -2.14
CA LEU A 86 -6.09 10.32 -3.53
C LEU A 86 -4.62 10.42 -3.91
N ILE A 87 -4.09 9.36 -4.53
CA ILE A 87 -2.67 9.27 -4.88
C ILE A 87 -2.46 9.61 -6.36
N PRO A 88 -1.51 10.51 -6.67
CA PRO A 88 -1.11 10.81 -8.04
C PRO A 88 -0.64 9.58 -8.84
N VAL A 89 -1.13 9.45 -10.08
CA VAL A 89 -0.66 8.47 -11.05
C VAL A 89 -0.24 9.19 -12.33
N TYR A 90 0.96 8.91 -12.81
CA TYR A 90 1.53 9.45 -14.04
C TYR A 90 1.76 8.31 -15.02
N THR A 91 1.30 8.45 -16.26
CA THR A 91 1.59 7.47 -17.31
C THR A 91 2.52 8.05 -18.37
N PHE A 92 3.31 7.17 -18.96
CA PHE A 92 4.23 7.47 -20.05
C PHE A 92 4.12 6.36 -21.10
N GLY A 93 3.76 6.72 -22.33
CA GLY A 93 3.53 5.80 -23.44
C GLY A 93 2.10 5.25 -23.54
N MET A 94 1.17 5.72 -22.71
CA MET A 94 -0.27 5.40 -22.72
C MET A 94 -1.10 6.47 -21.97
N THR A 95 -2.43 6.45 -22.14
CA THR A 95 -3.37 7.33 -21.42
C THR A 95 -4.12 6.58 -20.31
N LEU A 96 -4.83 7.32 -19.45
CA LEU A 96 -5.69 6.81 -18.39
C LEU A 96 -7.16 6.62 -18.81
N ALA A 97 -7.49 6.86 -20.09
CA ALA A 97 -8.87 6.84 -20.60
C ALA A 97 -9.61 5.50 -20.38
N GLY A 98 -8.89 4.38 -20.22
CA GLY A 98 -9.48 3.07 -19.95
C GLY A 98 -9.95 2.85 -18.51
N VAL A 99 -9.55 3.72 -17.58
CA VAL A 99 -9.71 3.52 -16.13
C VAL A 99 -10.27 4.73 -15.39
N ALA A 100 -9.95 5.95 -15.84
CA ALA A 100 -10.38 7.20 -15.21
C ALA A 100 -11.72 7.72 -15.75
N GLY A 101 -12.26 8.76 -15.11
CA GLY A 101 -13.49 9.44 -15.54
C GLY A 101 -14.66 8.46 -15.70
N ASP A 102 -15.32 8.47 -16.86
CA ASP A 102 -16.46 7.59 -17.17
C ASP A 102 -16.17 6.09 -17.05
N LYS A 103 -14.90 5.69 -17.04
CA LYS A 103 -14.50 4.29 -16.84
C LYS A 103 -14.17 3.93 -15.40
N SER A 104 -14.23 4.90 -14.48
CA SER A 104 -13.97 4.70 -13.07
C SER A 104 -14.94 3.71 -12.44
N SER A 105 -14.41 2.79 -11.65
CA SER A 105 -15.20 1.87 -10.83
C SER A 105 -16.06 2.61 -9.81
N TYR A 106 -15.63 3.78 -9.34
CA TYR A 106 -16.36 4.59 -8.35
C TYR A 106 -17.64 5.24 -8.88
N ARG A 107 -17.86 5.25 -10.20
CA ARG A 107 -19.12 5.69 -10.82
C ARG A 107 -20.19 4.61 -10.85
N ASN A 108 -19.88 3.37 -10.43
CA ASN A 108 -20.77 2.22 -10.61
C ASN A 108 -20.84 1.35 -9.34
N GLN A 109 -22.03 1.28 -8.72
CA GLN A 109 -22.24 0.51 -7.49
C GLN A 109 -21.92 -0.98 -7.63
N VAL A 110 -22.23 -1.59 -8.79
CA VAL A 110 -21.95 -3.01 -9.02
C VAL A 110 -20.44 -3.25 -9.07
N ARG A 111 -19.70 -2.39 -9.78
CA ARG A 111 -18.24 -2.49 -9.84
C ARG A 111 -17.58 -2.23 -8.48
N LEU A 112 -18.13 -1.32 -7.67
CA LEU A 112 -17.67 -1.11 -6.29
C LEU A 112 -17.89 -2.35 -5.42
N ARG A 113 -19.05 -2.99 -5.52
CA ARG A 113 -19.33 -4.25 -4.81
C ARG A 113 -18.39 -5.36 -5.24
N GLU A 114 -18.11 -5.47 -6.54
CA GLU A 114 -17.14 -6.45 -7.06
C GLU A 114 -15.72 -6.16 -6.58
N LEU A 115 -15.34 -4.89 -6.51
CA LEU A 115 -14.02 -4.44 -6.10
C LEU A 115 -13.73 -4.75 -4.62
N TYR A 116 -14.67 -4.43 -3.74
CA TYR A 116 -14.51 -4.58 -2.29
C TYR A 116 -15.08 -5.89 -1.72
N GLY A 117 -15.95 -6.58 -2.47
CA GLY A 117 -16.68 -7.75 -1.98
C GLY A 117 -17.86 -7.41 -1.04
N HIS A 118 -18.13 -6.13 -0.81
CA HIS A 118 -19.24 -5.62 -0.01
C HIS A 118 -19.70 -4.26 -0.52
N ASP A 119 -20.79 -3.72 0.04
CA ASP A 119 -21.17 -2.34 -0.17
C ASP A 119 -20.17 -1.40 0.52
N ALA A 120 -19.31 -0.74 -0.25
CA ALA A 120 -18.36 0.26 0.23
C ALA A 120 -19.11 1.57 0.48
N GLU A 121 -19.68 1.71 1.67
CA GLU A 121 -20.61 2.78 2.01
C GLU A 121 -20.02 4.16 1.72
N GLY A 122 -20.78 5.05 1.06
CA GLY A 122 -20.33 6.41 0.73
C GLY A 122 -19.29 6.50 -0.39
N SER A 123 -18.91 5.37 -1.00
CA SER A 123 -17.89 5.34 -2.07
C SER A 123 -18.44 5.60 -3.46
N LEU A 124 -19.76 5.48 -3.68
CA LEU A 124 -20.35 5.77 -4.97
C LEU A 124 -20.26 7.28 -5.25
N ASN A 125 -19.54 7.63 -6.31
CA ASN A 125 -19.43 8.99 -6.82
C ASN A 125 -19.65 8.98 -8.34
N PRO A 126 -20.85 9.34 -8.82
CA PRO A 126 -21.16 9.40 -10.25
C PRO A 126 -20.27 10.36 -11.06
N GLN A 127 -19.56 11.28 -10.39
CA GLN A 127 -18.64 12.25 -10.98
C GLN A 127 -17.16 11.94 -10.68
N ALA A 128 -16.82 10.70 -10.32
CA ALA A 128 -15.45 10.33 -9.99
C ALA A 128 -14.51 10.46 -11.20
N ASP A 129 -13.57 11.39 -11.15
CA ASP A 129 -12.48 11.47 -12.15
C ASP A 129 -11.30 10.55 -11.80
N TYR A 130 -11.17 10.20 -10.52
CA TYR A 130 -10.23 9.22 -10.01
C TYR A 130 -10.71 7.78 -10.28
N PHE A 131 -9.79 6.82 -10.14
CA PHE A 131 -10.03 5.38 -10.32
C PHE A 131 -9.47 4.58 -9.15
N ASP A 132 -9.53 3.25 -9.20
CA ASP A 132 -9.02 2.39 -8.13
C ASP A 132 -7.57 1.94 -8.36
N GLN A 133 -6.76 1.77 -7.32
CA GLN A 133 -5.39 1.27 -7.49
C GLN A 133 -5.29 -0.09 -8.23
N THR A 134 -6.32 -0.94 -8.17
CA THR A 134 -6.37 -2.20 -8.94
C THR A 134 -6.42 -1.96 -10.46
N ASP A 135 -6.87 -0.79 -10.92
CA ASP A 135 -6.82 -0.41 -12.32
C ASP A 135 -5.37 -0.09 -12.78
N VAL A 136 -4.41 0.13 -11.88
CA VAL A 136 -2.97 0.20 -12.24
C VAL A 136 -2.46 -1.15 -12.75
N HIS A 137 -2.90 -2.26 -12.17
CA HIS A 137 -2.66 -3.59 -12.74
C HIS A 137 -3.28 -3.71 -14.14
N ARG A 138 -4.52 -3.22 -14.31
CA ARG A 138 -5.19 -3.24 -15.61
C ARG A 138 -4.45 -2.42 -16.66
N LEU A 139 -3.90 -1.26 -16.30
CA LEU A 139 -3.04 -0.45 -17.18
C LEU A 139 -1.77 -1.22 -17.60
N GLN A 140 -1.13 -1.94 -16.68
CA GLN A 140 0.02 -2.78 -16.99
C GLN A 140 -0.35 -3.90 -17.97
N MET A 141 -1.50 -4.57 -17.77
CA MET A 141 -1.98 -5.58 -18.72
C MET A 141 -2.32 -4.99 -20.09
N MET A 142 -2.99 -3.84 -20.14
CA MET A 142 -3.27 -3.13 -21.40
C MET A 142 -1.98 -2.76 -22.14
N ALA A 143 -0.93 -2.37 -21.43
CA ALA A 143 0.38 -2.11 -22.03
C ALA A 143 1.00 -3.39 -22.60
N ALA A 144 0.90 -4.52 -21.89
CA ALA A 144 1.36 -5.82 -22.38
C ALA A 144 0.62 -6.24 -23.65
N ASP A 145 -0.72 -6.15 -23.65
CA ASP A 145 -1.57 -6.48 -24.79
C ASP A 145 -1.31 -5.57 -26.00
N ALA A 146 -0.93 -4.32 -25.76
CA ALA A 146 -0.50 -3.38 -26.79
C ALA A 146 0.94 -3.63 -27.30
N GLY A 147 1.59 -4.71 -26.87
CA GLY A 147 2.93 -5.10 -27.32
C GLY A 147 4.06 -4.25 -26.76
N LYS A 148 3.86 -3.56 -25.62
CA LYS A 148 4.95 -2.82 -24.97
C LYS A 148 6.01 -3.80 -24.48
N LYS A 149 7.24 -3.63 -24.97
CA LYS A 149 8.39 -4.48 -24.59
C LYS A 149 8.77 -4.37 -23.12
N TYR A 150 8.65 -3.16 -22.56
CA TYR A 150 8.98 -2.87 -21.17
C TYR A 150 7.80 -2.17 -20.49
N ILE A 151 7.41 -2.69 -19.33
CA ILE A 151 6.40 -2.13 -18.46
C ILE A 151 7.09 -1.87 -17.13
N VAL A 152 7.17 -0.61 -16.74
CA VAL A 152 7.86 -0.19 -15.52
C VAL A 152 6.83 0.47 -14.61
N LEU A 153 6.60 -0.15 -13.45
CA LEU A 153 5.86 0.46 -12.36
C LEU A 153 6.88 1.07 -11.39
N PHE A 154 6.86 2.39 -11.27
CA PHE A 154 7.69 3.12 -10.31
C PHE A 154 6.80 3.62 -9.16
N VAL A 155 7.12 3.23 -7.93
CA VAL A 155 6.33 3.56 -6.74
C VAL A 155 7.20 4.35 -5.76
N PHE A 156 6.68 5.48 -5.30
CA PHE A 156 7.24 6.25 -4.20
C PHE A 156 6.41 5.97 -2.94
N ASP A 157 6.93 5.12 -2.05
CA ASP A 157 6.22 4.75 -0.82
C ASP A 157 6.01 5.98 0.08
N GLY A 158 4.80 6.15 0.62
CA GLY A 158 4.39 7.28 1.44
C GLY A 158 4.28 8.63 0.71
N MET A 159 4.51 8.68 -0.60
CA MET A 159 4.47 9.94 -1.37
C MET A 159 3.10 10.20 -1.99
N ASP A 160 2.45 11.24 -1.51
CA ASP A 160 1.22 11.80 -2.05
C ASP A 160 1.45 13.11 -2.84
N TRP A 161 0.37 13.79 -3.21
CA TRP A 161 0.47 15.06 -3.94
C TRP A 161 1.14 16.18 -3.13
N HIS A 162 0.86 16.29 -1.83
CA HIS A 162 1.40 17.36 -0.99
C HIS A 162 2.89 17.17 -0.73
N THR A 163 3.32 15.94 -0.45
CA THR A 163 4.74 15.58 -0.29
C THR A 163 5.50 15.77 -1.60
N THR A 164 4.92 15.38 -2.75
CA THR A 164 5.49 15.68 -4.08
C THR A 164 5.66 17.19 -4.28
N ARG A 165 4.65 17.99 -3.94
CA ARG A 165 4.71 19.45 -4.05
C ARG A 165 5.74 20.07 -3.13
N THR A 166 5.81 19.64 -1.89
CA THR A 166 6.81 20.13 -0.93
C THR A 166 8.22 19.79 -1.41
N ALA A 167 8.44 18.58 -1.93
CA ALA A 167 9.72 18.20 -2.50
C ALA A 167 10.08 19.04 -3.74
N ALA A 168 9.12 19.34 -4.61
CA ALA A 168 9.33 20.21 -5.76
C ALA A 168 9.66 21.67 -5.36
N ILE A 169 9.00 22.19 -4.33
CA ILE A 169 9.31 23.52 -3.76
C ILE A 169 10.73 23.53 -3.21
N ALA A 170 11.13 22.51 -2.45
CA ALA A 170 12.47 22.40 -1.90
C ALA A 170 13.54 22.30 -3.00
N ALA A 171 13.28 21.52 -4.06
CA ALA A 171 14.21 21.34 -5.16
C ALA A 171 14.36 22.59 -6.05
N THR A 172 13.29 23.35 -6.25
CA THR A 172 13.26 24.49 -7.19
C THR A 172 13.38 25.85 -6.50
N GLY A 173 13.17 25.92 -5.19
CA GLY A 173 13.06 27.18 -4.44
C GLY A 173 11.81 27.99 -4.77
N SER A 174 10.79 27.40 -5.41
CA SER A 174 9.62 28.13 -5.91
C SER A 174 8.30 27.38 -5.70
N VAL A 175 7.22 28.13 -5.49
CA VAL A 175 5.86 27.58 -5.41
C VAL A 175 5.21 27.63 -6.80
N ALA A 176 5.53 26.65 -7.64
CA ALA A 176 5.18 26.69 -9.06
C ALA A 176 3.75 26.20 -9.41
N TYR A 177 3.05 25.54 -8.49
CA TYR A 177 1.70 25.02 -8.72
C TYR A 177 0.89 24.90 -7.43
N ALA A 178 -0.44 24.88 -7.57
CA ALA A 178 -1.39 24.70 -6.46
C ALA A 178 -2.34 23.51 -6.68
N GLU A 179 -2.35 22.92 -7.87
CA GLU A 179 -3.20 21.79 -8.24
C GLU A 179 -2.63 21.01 -9.44
N GLY A 180 -3.27 19.89 -9.77
CA GLY A 180 -3.00 19.13 -10.99
C GLY A 180 -1.72 18.31 -10.94
N ARG A 181 -1.19 18.02 -12.14
CA ARG A 181 0.03 17.21 -12.35
C ARG A 181 1.27 17.75 -11.64
N GLY A 182 1.31 19.06 -11.38
CA GLY A 182 2.47 19.74 -10.85
C GLY A 182 3.63 19.88 -11.83
N THR A 183 4.74 20.43 -11.33
CA THR A 183 5.98 20.72 -12.07
C THR A 183 7.16 20.80 -11.09
N GLY A 184 8.40 20.66 -11.57
CA GLY A 184 9.63 20.78 -10.78
C GLY A 184 10.44 19.49 -10.71
N PHE A 185 9.85 18.35 -11.08
CA PHE A 185 10.56 17.09 -11.29
C PHE A 185 10.43 16.59 -12.72
N SER A 186 11.44 15.86 -13.18
CA SER A 186 11.47 15.34 -14.55
C SER A 186 10.21 14.52 -14.90
N PHE A 187 9.68 13.68 -14.00
CA PHE A 187 8.46 12.92 -14.29
C PHE A 187 7.20 13.80 -14.39
N GLN A 188 7.15 14.92 -13.66
CA GLN A 188 6.06 15.88 -13.76
C GLN A 188 6.12 16.63 -15.09
N ASP A 189 7.32 16.99 -15.54
CA ASP A 189 7.53 17.86 -16.71
C ASP A 189 7.77 17.11 -18.02
N TYR A 190 8.06 15.80 -17.98
CA TYR A 190 8.38 15.04 -19.18
C TYR A 190 7.20 14.97 -20.15
N ARG A 191 7.48 15.28 -21.44
CA ARG A 191 6.52 15.26 -22.56
C ARG A 191 7.05 14.56 -23.81
N GLY A 192 8.10 13.73 -23.68
CA GLY A 192 8.73 13.05 -24.82
C GLY A 192 7.91 11.90 -25.43
N THR A 193 6.72 11.63 -24.91
CA THR A 193 5.79 10.59 -25.38
C THR A 193 4.36 10.97 -24.97
N VAL A 194 3.37 10.14 -25.32
CA VAL A 194 2.01 10.27 -24.80
C VAL A 194 2.06 10.14 -23.28
N THR A 195 1.68 11.19 -22.57
CA THR A 195 1.60 11.18 -21.11
C THR A 195 0.20 11.52 -20.65
N ASP A 196 -0.14 11.05 -19.46
CA ASP A 196 -1.39 11.39 -18.79
C ASP A 196 -1.15 11.49 -17.28
N PHE A 197 -2.11 12.08 -16.57
CA PHE A 197 -2.09 12.29 -15.14
C PHE A 197 -3.49 12.07 -14.56
N GLY A 198 -3.56 11.36 -13.45
CA GLY A 198 -4.80 11.13 -12.74
C GLY A 198 -4.56 10.79 -11.28
N LEU A 199 -5.63 10.38 -10.64
CA LEU A 199 -5.66 10.11 -9.21
C LEU A 199 -6.26 8.72 -8.99
N CYS A 200 -5.73 7.98 -8.03
CA CYS A 200 -6.32 6.72 -7.61
C CYS A 200 -6.62 6.68 -6.12
N VAL A 201 -7.63 5.88 -5.77
CA VAL A 201 -7.92 5.48 -4.39
C VAL A 201 -7.10 4.24 -4.06
N THR A 202 -6.45 4.25 -2.90
CA THR A 202 -5.58 3.16 -2.45
C THR A 202 -6.13 2.32 -1.30
N SER A 203 -7.34 2.62 -0.80
CA SER A 203 -7.88 1.92 0.38
C SER A 203 -7.88 0.39 0.22
N PRO A 204 -7.62 -0.37 1.29
CA PRO A 204 -7.56 -1.82 1.23
C PRO A 204 -8.97 -2.40 1.06
N ALA A 205 -9.12 -3.71 0.92
CA ALA A 205 -10.43 -4.33 1.07
C ALA A 205 -10.97 -4.11 2.49
N ASN A 206 -10.10 -4.26 3.50
CA ASN A 206 -10.41 -4.15 4.91
C ASN A 206 -9.14 -4.13 5.77
N GLU A 207 -9.30 -3.83 7.05
CA GLU A 207 -8.26 -3.85 8.09
C GLU A 207 -8.71 -4.72 9.27
N GLY A 208 -7.77 -5.23 10.06
CA GLY A 208 -8.06 -6.06 11.24
C GLY A 208 -8.32 -7.54 10.94
N THR A 209 -7.98 -8.00 9.74
CA THR A 209 -7.93 -9.44 9.45
C THR A 209 -6.78 -10.08 10.20
N LYS A 210 -7.09 -11.12 10.97
CA LYS A 210 -6.16 -11.99 11.68
C LYS A 210 -5.91 -13.22 10.84
N PHE A 211 -4.67 -13.65 10.85
CA PHE A 211 -4.17 -14.79 10.13
C PHE A 211 -3.20 -15.56 11.02
N ASP A 212 -2.98 -16.81 10.64
CA ASP A 212 -2.05 -17.72 11.27
C ASP A 212 -0.99 -18.08 10.23
N VAL A 213 0.22 -17.58 10.46
CA VAL A 213 1.35 -17.76 9.53
C VAL A 213 1.78 -19.23 9.51
N ASP A 214 1.73 -19.94 10.63
CA ASP A 214 2.14 -21.34 10.70
C ASP A 214 1.13 -22.24 9.99
N ALA A 215 -0.16 -21.97 10.18
CA ALA A 215 -1.23 -22.70 9.50
C ALA A 215 -1.48 -22.23 8.06
N GLN A 216 -0.84 -21.14 7.62
CA GLN A 216 -1.07 -20.49 6.32
C GLN A 216 -2.57 -20.22 6.07
N ALA A 217 -3.26 -19.70 7.10
CA ALA A 217 -4.72 -19.59 7.09
C ALA A 217 -5.24 -18.25 7.64
N VAL A 218 -6.28 -17.71 7.01
CA VAL A 218 -7.04 -16.56 7.51
C VAL A 218 -8.02 -17.02 8.59
N ARG A 219 -8.09 -16.30 9.71
CA ARG A 219 -8.92 -16.68 10.87
C ARG A 219 -10.21 -15.86 10.98
N ASN A 220 -10.19 -14.56 10.64
CA ASN A 220 -11.37 -13.69 10.54
C ASN A 220 -11.32 -12.88 9.22
N PRO A 221 -11.77 -13.48 8.10
CA PRO A 221 -11.87 -12.72 6.85
C PRO A 221 -12.83 -11.52 7.05
N GLY A 222 -12.51 -10.39 6.44
CA GLY A 222 -13.29 -9.15 6.53
C GLY A 222 -12.90 -8.20 7.66
N GLY A 223 -12.18 -8.67 8.69
CA GLY A 223 -11.56 -7.82 9.70
C GLY A 223 -12.54 -6.98 10.54
N GLU A 224 -12.10 -5.79 10.96
CA GLU A 224 -12.83 -4.88 11.86
C GLU A 224 -13.34 -3.63 11.13
N SER A 225 -12.58 -3.14 10.14
CA SER A 225 -12.89 -1.94 9.38
C SER A 225 -12.89 -2.24 7.89
N ALA A 226 -13.94 -1.83 7.20
CA ALA A 226 -14.09 -2.03 5.76
C ALA A 226 -13.32 -0.99 4.95
N GLY A 227 -12.94 -1.36 3.74
CA GLY A 227 -12.41 -0.43 2.75
C GLY A 227 -13.48 0.48 2.16
N GLY A 228 -13.02 1.53 1.48
CA GLY A 228 -13.89 2.47 0.78
C GLY A 228 -13.21 3.81 0.55
N TYR A 229 -13.90 4.72 -0.12
CA TYR A 229 -13.47 6.10 -0.26
C TYR A 229 -14.65 7.07 -0.35
N ASP A 230 -14.94 7.76 0.75
CA ASP A 230 -15.97 8.79 0.79
C ASP A 230 -15.41 10.11 0.25
N VAL A 231 -15.87 10.52 -0.93
CA VAL A 231 -15.43 11.75 -1.61
C VAL A 231 -15.77 13.01 -0.82
N GLY A 232 -16.87 13.01 -0.06
CA GLY A 232 -17.27 14.15 0.77
C GLY A 232 -16.32 14.39 1.94
N ARG A 233 -15.51 13.39 2.30
CA ARG A 233 -14.52 13.45 3.38
C ARG A 233 -13.09 13.45 2.87
N GLY A 234 -12.81 12.67 1.83
CA GLY A 234 -11.48 12.54 1.24
C GLY A 234 -11.13 13.60 0.21
N GLY A 235 -12.12 14.37 -0.27
CA GLY A 235 -11.96 15.37 -1.33
C GLY A 235 -12.23 14.81 -2.74
N THR A 236 -12.52 15.69 -3.70
CA THR A 236 -12.63 15.24 -5.11
C THR A 236 -11.27 15.16 -5.80
N THR A 237 -10.25 15.80 -5.24
CA THR A 237 -8.87 15.81 -5.72
C THR A 237 -7.90 15.61 -4.55
N ALA A 238 -6.63 15.32 -4.86
CA ALA A 238 -5.60 15.14 -3.84
C ALA A 238 -5.24 16.44 -3.08
N TRP A 239 -5.61 17.60 -3.63
CA TRP A 239 -5.35 18.93 -3.09
C TRP A 239 -6.63 19.64 -2.61
N ASP A 240 -7.76 18.93 -2.50
CA ASP A 240 -9.01 19.53 -2.05
C ASP A 240 -8.86 20.02 -0.59
N PRO A 241 -8.96 21.35 -0.34
CA PRO A 241 -8.75 21.90 1.00
C PRO A 241 -9.89 21.50 1.96
N ARG A 242 -10.99 20.94 1.46
CA ARG A 242 -12.14 20.50 2.27
C ARG A 242 -11.97 19.07 2.80
N ALA A 243 -10.92 18.36 2.40
CA ALA A 243 -10.69 17.01 2.88
C ALA A 243 -10.48 16.98 4.41
N SER A 244 -11.19 16.09 5.09
CA SER A 244 -11.12 15.90 6.53
C SER A 244 -9.83 15.18 6.89
N LEU A 245 -8.92 15.87 7.59
CA LEU A 245 -7.69 15.26 8.09
C LEU A 245 -7.96 14.00 8.92
N ARG A 246 -9.03 14.00 9.73
CA ARG A 246 -9.43 12.84 10.53
C ARG A 246 -9.80 11.64 9.66
N TYR A 247 -10.50 11.86 8.56
CA TYR A 247 -10.82 10.79 7.61
C TYR A 247 -9.57 10.28 6.89
N LEU A 248 -8.71 11.20 6.44
CA LEU A 248 -7.48 10.85 5.74
C LEU A 248 -6.55 9.98 6.59
N ILE A 249 -6.54 10.15 7.91
CA ILE A 249 -5.74 9.34 8.86
C ILE A 249 -6.56 8.27 9.59
N GLY A 250 -7.71 7.85 9.06
CA GLY A 250 -8.49 6.72 9.62
C GLY A 250 -9.07 6.96 11.02
N ARG A 251 -9.18 8.22 11.48
CA ARG A 251 -9.71 8.61 12.80
C ARG A 251 -11.13 9.17 12.75
N ASP A 252 -11.78 9.09 11.59
CA ASP A 252 -13.19 9.47 11.42
C ASP A 252 -14.10 8.34 11.90
N ARG A 253 -14.92 8.63 12.91
CA ARG A 253 -15.82 7.65 13.52
C ARG A 253 -17.15 7.53 12.77
N ASP A 254 -17.54 8.54 12.00
CA ASP A 254 -18.76 8.53 11.21
C ASP A 254 -18.55 7.80 9.87
N ARG A 255 -17.29 7.70 9.43
CA ARG A 255 -16.87 6.94 8.25
C ARG A 255 -15.53 6.23 8.51
N PRO A 256 -15.54 5.08 9.21
CA PRO A 256 -14.33 4.38 9.62
C PRO A 256 -13.75 3.53 8.49
N HIS A 257 -13.54 4.10 7.31
CA HIS A 257 -12.87 3.38 6.23
C HIS A 257 -11.42 3.11 6.60
N ALA A 258 -11.00 1.87 6.41
CA ALA A 258 -9.63 1.42 6.62
C ALA A 258 -8.64 2.25 5.80
N VAL A 259 -7.46 2.51 6.38
CA VAL A 259 -6.33 3.11 5.68
C VAL A 259 -5.37 2.01 5.27
N THR A 260 -4.92 2.03 4.02
CA THR A 260 -4.06 0.95 3.49
C THR A 260 -2.71 0.92 4.18
N ASP A 261 -2.12 -0.27 4.28
CA ASP A 261 -0.68 -0.41 4.49
C ASP A 261 0.05 -0.59 3.15
N SER A 262 1.38 -0.68 3.18
CA SER A 262 2.18 -0.88 1.97
C SER A 262 1.95 -2.26 1.34
N ALA A 263 1.66 -3.31 2.13
CA ALA A 263 1.47 -4.66 1.61
C ALA A 263 0.19 -4.77 0.77
N ALA A 264 -0.95 -4.28 1.29
CA ALA A 264 -2.22 -4.32 0.57
C ALA A 264 -2.21 -3.43 -0.68
N ALA A 265 -1.58 -2.26 -0.60
CA ALA A 265 -1.39 -1.36 -1.74
C ALA A 265 -0.58 -2.05 -2.85
N ALA A 266 0.61 -2.58 -2.52
CA ALA A 266 1.46 -3.28 -3.47
C ALA A 266 0.77 -4.51 -4.09
N THR A 267 0.07 -5.31 -3.29
CA THR A 267 -0.70 -6.45 -3.77
C THR A 267 -1.77 -6.00 -4.78
N SER A 268 -2.50 -4.92 -4.49
CA SER A 268 -3.56 -4.43 -5.38
C SER A 268 -3.01 -3.86 -6.70
N LEU A 269 -1.91 -3.08 -6.62
CA LEU A 269 -1.22 -2.52 -7.79
C LEU A 269 -0.67 -3.61 -8.71
N CYS A 270 -0.19 -4.72 -8.14
CA CYS A 270 0.50 -5.78 -8.87
C CYS A 270 -0.39 -6.97 -9.25
N CYS A 271 -1.51 -7.20 -8.57
CA CYS A 271 -2.40 -8.35 -8.80
C CYS A 271 -3.80 -7.96 -9.29
N GLY A 272 -4.17 -6.67 -9.26
CA GLY A 272 -5.48 -6.21 -9.73
C GLY A 272 -6.66 -6.67 -8.88
N ARG A 273 -6.42 -6.91 -7.59
CA ARG A 273 -7.41 -7.32 -6.59
C ARG A 273 -7.15 -6.63 -5.28
N LYS A 274 -8.21 -6.14 -4.63
CA LYS A 274 -8.13 -5.66 -3.25
C LYS A 274 -7.82 -6.82 -2.30
N THR A 275 -7.15 -6.51 -1.21
CA THR A 275 -6.84 -7.44 -0.12
C THR A 275 -6.83 -6.71 1.21
N TYR A 276 -6.69 -7.44 2.32
CA TYR A 276 -6.59 -6.86 3.65
C TYR A 276 -5.18 -6.30 3.93
N ASN A 277 -5.06 -5.37 4.87
CA ASN A 277 -3.74 -4.90 5.35
C ASN A 277 -2.86 -6.07 5.81
N ASP A 278 -1.53 -5.97 5.67
CA ASP A 278 -0.53 -7.02 5.89
C ASP A 278 -0.49 -8.14 4.83
N ALA A 279 -1.44 -8.20 3.89
CA ALA A 279 -1.51 -9.26 2.90
C ALA A 279 -0.53 -9.05 1.73
N ILE A 280 0.24 -10.10 1.42
CA ILE A 280 1.15 -10.15 0.26
C ILE A 280 0.68 -11.24 -0.70
N ASN A 281 0.24 -10.84 -1.91
CA ASN A 281 -0.16 -11.74 -2.99
C ASN A 281 -1.22 -12.80 -2.60
N VAL A 282 -2.14 -12.42 -1.71
CA VAL A 282 -3.32 -13.21 -1.36
C VAL A 282 -4.57 -12.35 -1.38
N ASP A 283 -5.72 -12.95 -1.66
CA ASP A 283 -7.02 -12.30 -1.62
C ASP A 283 -7.57 -12.20 -0.19
N VAL A 284 -8.76 -11.61 -0.04
CA VAL A 284 -9.44 -11.45 1.26
C VAL A 284 -9.77 -12.75 1.99
N LYS A 285 -9.67 -13.90 1.32
CA LYS A 285 -9.87 -15.24 1.88
C LYS A 285 -8.55 -15.99 2.09
N GLY A 286 -7.42 -15.39 1.73
CA GLY A 286 -6.09 -16.01 1.80
C GLY A 286 -5.73 -16.83 0.56
N ALA A 287 -6.52 -16.81 -0.51
CA ALA A 287 -6.18 -17.52 -1.74
C ALA A 287 -5.09 -16.77 -2.53
N HIS A 288 -4.17 -17.52 -3.13
CA HIS A 288 -3.05 -16.94 -3.85
C HIS A 288 -3.49 -16.06 -5.03
N LEU A 289 -2.86 -14.89 -5.16
CA LEU A 289 -3.00 -13.97 -6.28
C LEU A 289 -1.72 -13.93 -7.11
N MET A 290 -1.87 -14.00 -8.43
CA MET A 290 -0.74 -13.96 -9.35
C MET A 290 -0.38 -12.49 -9.69
N PRO A 291 0.81 -12.00 -9.32
CA PRO A 291 1.24 -10.66 -9.71
C PRO A 291 1.63 -10.61 -11.20
N VAL A 292 1.44 -9.44 -11.82
CA VAL A 292 1.74 -9.18 -13.25
C VAL A 292 3.17 -9.59 -13.66
N ALA A 293 4.14 -9.42 -12.76
CA ALA A 293 5.54 -9.80 -13.01
C ALA A 293 5.72 -11.31 -13.28
N ARG A 294 4.82 -12.15 -12.75
CA ARG A 294 4.81 -13.60 -12.99
C ARG A 294 3.98 -14.01 -14.20
N VAL A 295 3.04 -13.18 -14.64
CA VAL A 295 2.22 -13.45 -15.83
C VAL A 295 3.06 -13.38 -17.10
N GLY A 296 3.99 -12.42 -17.19
CA GLY A 296 4.89 -12.23 -18.33
C GLY A 296 6.05 -13.24 -18.45
N HIS A 297 6.17 -14.19 -17.51
CA HIS A 297 7.25 -15.18 -17.45
C HIS A 297 6.80 -16.61 -17.79
N ARG A 298 5.65 -16.79 -18.47
CA ARG A 298 5.29 -18.13 -18.96
C ARG A 298 6.32 -18.57 -20.02
N PRO A 299 6.99 -19.73 -19.83
CA PRO A 299 7.95 -20.27 -20.79
C PRO A 299 7.29 -20.55 -22.15
#